data_AF-A0A961EN04-F1
#
_entry.id   AF-A0A961EN04-F1
#
_cell.length_a   1.000
_cell.length_b   1.000
_cell.length_c   1.000
_cell.angle_alpha   90.00
_cell.angle_beta   90.00
_cell.angle_gamma   90.00
#
_symmetry.space_group_name_H-M   'P 1'
#
loop_
_entity.id
_entity.type
_entity.pdbx_description
1 polymer ?
#
loop_
_entity_poly.entity_id
_entity_poly.type
_entity_poly.pdbx_seq_one_letter_code
_entity_poly.pdbx_strand_id
1 'polypeptide(L)'
;EEEGAHLGAIRVIHTAFNAPRRAIWFEGQGASAQALTGLGGVDMEPEAGSPVAVREERMARRPGLYAARHVAGGVMKVVGPVIVAWLIARSAGLLPGLDLNLPRIPLPDIDLPDLPWLDINLPSIPWPDWNAPGWLVWIVGHAKYVVPILIGIAVARSEIRRRQTTAQRREKLRSRDLDQESKERDTP
;
A
#
# COMPACT_ATOMS: atom_id res chain seq x y z
N GLU A 1 -14.74 34.86 -31.42
CA GLU A 1 -15.05 34.00 -30.25
C GLU A 1 -13.80 34.01 -29.39
N GLU A 2 -13.89 34.71 -28.26
CA GLU A 2 -12.77 34.85 -27.32
C GLU A 2 -12.47 33.45 -26.74
N GLU A 3 -11.32 32.88 -27.08
CA GLU A 3 -10.71 31.79 -26.31
C GLU A 3 -10.43 32.34 -24.91
N GLY A 4 -11.45 32.29 -24.05
CA GLY A 4 -11.31 32.60 -22.64
C GLY A 4 -10.22 31.69 -22.09
N ALA A 5 -9.06 32.28 -21.77
CA ALA A 5 -7.97 31.60 -21.09
C ALA A 5 -8.57 30.81 -19.93
N HIS A 6 -8.65 29.48 -20.09
CA HIS A 6 -9.26 28.63 -19.09
C HIS A 6 -8.33 28.60 -17.89
N LEU A 7 -8.55 29.55 -16.97
CA LEU A 7 -7.88 29.62 -15.68
C LEU A 7 -8.04 28.26 -15.01
N GLY A 8 -6.93 27.62 -14.67
CA GLY A 8 -6.95 26.33 -13.96
C GLY A 8 -7.66 26.44 -12.60
N ALA A 9 -7.86 25.30 -11.95
CA ALA A 9 -8.59 25.23 -10.68
C ALA A 9 -7.67 24.84 -9.52
N ILE A 10 -7.95 25.36 -8.33
CA ILE A 10 -7.25 24.99 -7.09
C ILE A 10 -8.22 24.27 -6.15
N ARG A 11 -7.77 23.15 -5.59
CA ARG A 11 -8.43 22.50 -4.46
C ARG A 11 -7.58 22.64 -3.21
N VAL A 12 -8.16 23.19 -2.15
CA VAL A 12 -7.50 23.29 -0.83
C VAL A 12 -8.10 22.27 0.12
N ILE A 13 -7.24 21.48 0.77
CA ILE A 13 -7.63 20.50 1.78
C ILE A 13 -7.35 21.12 3.15
N HIS A 14 -8.37 21.17 3.99
CA HIS A 14 -8.28 21.68 5.35
C HIS A 14 -8.24 20.54 6.37
N THR A 15 -7.72 20.82 7.55
CA THR A 15 -7.86 19.97 8.73
C THR A 15 -9.28 20.05 9.31
N ALA A 16 -9.61 19.18 10.26
CA ALA A 16 -10.89 19.24 10.97
C ALA A 16 -11.13 20.59 11.68
N PHE A 17 -10.06 21.32 12.01
CA PHE A 17 -10.09 22.66 12.62
C PHE A 17 -9.86 23.78 11.59
N ASN A 18 -10.23 23.55 10.33
CA ASN A 18 -10.17 24.49 9.20
C ASN A 18 -8.76 25.03 8.81
N ALA A 19 -7.69 24.59 9.48
CA ALA A 19 -6.34 24.98 9.06
C ALA A 19 -6.00 24.39 7.67
N PRO A 20 -5.52 25.20 6.70
CA PRO A 20 -5.16 24.71 5.38
C PRO A 20 -3.96 23.76 5.48
N ARG A 21 -4.06 22.62 4.79
CA ARG A 21 -3.09 21.52 4.90
C ARG A 21 -2.37 21.23 3.59
N ARG A 22 -3.04 21.40 2.46
CA ARG A 22 -2.52 21.08 1.11
C ARG A 22 -3.31 21.83 0.05
N ALA A 23 -2.63 22.35 -0.96
CA ALA A 23 -3.23 22.92 -2.16
C ALA A 23 -2.85 22.08 -3.38
N ILE A 24 -3.81 21.84 -4.27
CA ILE A 24 -3.64 21.01 -5.47
C ILE A 24 -4.07 21.85 -6.67
N TRP A 25 -3.19 21.97 -7.65
CA TRP A 25 -3.43 22.66 -8.92
C TRP A 25 -3.95 21.71 -9.99
N PHE A 26 -4.95 22.14 -10.76
CA PHE A 26 -5.52 21.41 -11.88
C PHE A 26 -5.49 22.28 -13.14
N GLU A 27 -5.00 21.75 -14.25
CA GLU A 27 -4.86 22.44 -15.55
C GLU A 27 -5.77 21.81 -16.60
N GLY A 28 -6.22 22.61 -17.58
CA GLY A 28 -6.93 22.15 -18.79
C GLY A 28 -8.46 22.25 -18.74
N GLN A 29 -9.10 21.84 -19.85
CA GLN A 29 -10.54 21.99 -20.13
C GLN A 29 -11.50 21.22 -19.18
N GLY A 30 -11.01 20.65 -18.08
CA GLY A 30 -11.80 19.98 -17.05
C GLY A 30 -11.33 20.25 -15.62
N ALA A 31 -10.51 21.29 -15.42
CA ALA A 31 -9.85 21.57 -14.14
C ALA A 31 -10.83 21.66 -12.96
N SER A 32 -11.96 22.36 -13.13
CA SER A 32 -12.96 22.52 -12.07
C SER A 32 -13.63 21.19 -11.67
N ALA A 33 -13.96 20.34 -12.65
CA ALA A 33 -14.53 19.01 -12.39
C ALA A 33 -13.51 18.08 -11.72
N GLN A 34 -12.24 18.15 -12.14
CA GLN A 34 -11.15 17.40 -11.52
C GLN A 34 -10.87 17.88 -10.09
N ALA A 35 -10.95 19.19 -9.83
CA ALA A 35 -10.79 19.77 -8.50
C ALA A 35 -11.92 19.35 -7.55
N LEU A 36 -13.16 19.29 -8.03
CA LEU A 36 -14.30 18.80 -7.25
C LEU A 36 -14.15 17.33 -6.87
N THR A 37 -13.78 16.48 -7.84
CA THR A 37 -13.58 15.04 -7.61
C THR A 37 -12.29 14.73 -6.85
N GLY A 38 -11.33 15.65 -6.84
CA GLY A 38 -9.98 15.45 -6.30
C GLY A 38 -9.14 14.46 -7.10
N LEU A 39 -9.57 14.14 -8.33
CA LEU A 39 -8.89 13.18 -9.21
C LEU A 39 -7.96 13.93 -10.16
N GLY A 40 -6.65 13.65 -10.03
CA GLY A 40 -5.61 14.32 -10.80
C GLY A 40 -4.99 15.49 -10.05
N GLY A 41 -4.50 16.47 -10.81
CA GLY A 41 -3.81 17.65 -10.30
C GLY A 41 -2.38 17.40 -9.80
N VAL A 42 -1.67 18.49 -9.51
CA VAL A 42 -0.32 18.51 -8.96
C VAL A 42 -0.31 19.26 -7.64
N ASP A 43 0.29 18.65 -6.62
CA ASP A 43 0.42 19.27 -5.31
C ASP A 43 1.38 20.45 -5.39
N MET A 44 0.91 21.60 -4.91
CA MET A 44 1.72 22.80 -4.76
C MET A 44 2.77 22.60 -3.67
N GLU A 45 3.92 23.23 -3.87
CA GLU A 45 4.97 23.25 -2.86
C GLU A 45 4.58 24.22 -1.73
N PRO A 46 4.76 23.82 -0.46
CA PRO A 46 4.50 24.72 0.65
C PRO A 46 5.53 25.85 0.64
N GLU A 47 5.09 27.05 1.00
CA GLU A 47 5.98 28.21 1.15
C GLU A 47 7.10 27.91 2.16
N ALA A 48 8.33 28.34 1.85
CA ALA A 48 9.49 28.15 2.71
C ALA A 48 9.25 28.76 4.11
N GLY A 49 9.55 27.99 5.15
CA GLY A 49 9.32 28.41 6.54
C GLY A 49 7.88 28.28 7.03
N SER A 50 6.92 27.91 6.18
CA SER A 50 5.55 27.61 6.61
C SER A 50 5.52 26.39 7.57
N PRO A 51 4.52 26.28 8.46
CA PRO A 51 4.39 25.12 9.35
C PRO A 51 4.33 23.77 8.60
N VAL A 52 3.81 23.78 7.38
CA VAL A 52 3.75 22.62 6.50
C VAL A 52 5.14 22.28 5.95
N ALA A 53 5.91 23.26 5.47
CA ALA A 53 7.28 23.05 5.00
C ALA A 53 8.18 22.48 6.12
N VAL A 54 8.12 23.04 7.32
CA VAL A 54 8.89 22.54 8.49
C VAL A 54 8.50 21.09 8.83
N ARG A 55 7.23 20.73 8.66
CA ARG A 55 6.73 19.37 8.89
C ARG A 55 7.24 18.41 7.80
N GLU A 56 7.22 18.82 6.53
CA GLU A 56 7.74 18.03 5.42
C GLU A 56 9.25 17.81 5.55
N GLU A 57 10.01 18.84 5.91
CA GLU A 57 11.45 18.71 6.21
C GLU A 57 11.71 17.73 7.36
N ARG A 58 10.91 17.80 8.43
CA ARG A 58 11.04 16.88 9.57
C ARG A 58 10.75 15.43 9.16
N MET A 59 9.80 15.22 8.25
CA MET A 59 9.52 13.89 7.68
C MET A 59 10.65 13.43 6.76
N ALA A 60 11.19 14.31 5.92
CA ALA A 60 12.30 14.03 5.02
C ALA A 60 13.59 13.66 5.77
N ARG A 61 13.84 14.25 6.94
CA ARG A 61 15.00 13.90 7.79
C ARG A 61 14.94 12.49 8.38
N ARG A 62 13.74 11.93 8.59
CA ARG A 62 13.54 10.62 9.27
C ARG A 62 12.39 9.81 8.63
N PRO A 63 12.50 9.42 7.35
CA PRO A 63 11.41 8.79 6.62
C PRO A 63 11.02 7.43 7.23
N GLY A 64 12.01 6.62 7.62
CA GLY A 64 11.78 5.29 8.19
C GLY A 64 10.99 5.32 9.50
N LEU A 65 11.29 6.25 10.41
CA LEU A 65 10.61 6.36 11.71
C LEU A 65 9.15 6.80 11.55
N TYR A 66 8.87 7.72 10.61
CA TYR A 66 7.49 8.15 10.34
C TYR A 66 6.67 7.04 9.68
N ALA A 67 7.24 6.34 8.70
CA ALA A 67 6.61 5.18 8.08
C ALA A 67 6.33 4.07 9.12
N ALA A 68 7.33 3.72 9.93
CA ALA A 68 7.19 2.71 10.98
C ALA A 68 6.10 3.06 12.00
N ARG A 69 6.02 4.31 12.46
CA ARG A 69 4.95 4.76 13.37
C ARG A 69 3.56 4.68 12.73
N HIS A 70 3.43 5.03 11.45
CA HIS A 70 2.16 4.94 10.73
C HIS A 70 1.70 3.49 10.59
N VAL A 71 2.62 2.60 10.22
CA VAL A 71 2.36 1.16 10.12
C VAL A 71 2.03 0.59 11.50
N ALA A 72 2.81 0.91 12.53
CA ALA A 72 2.57 0.46 13.90
C ALA A 72 1.18 0.88 14.40
N GLY A 73 0.74 2.11 14.10
CA GLY A 73 -0.61 2.57 14.42
C GLY A 73 -1.71 1.78 13.69
N GLY A 74 -1.49 1.41 12.42
CA GLY A 74 -2.40 0.54 11.67
C GLY A 74 -2.44 -0.89 12.22
N VAL A 75 -1.29 -1.49 12.49
CA VAL A 75 -1.15 -2.84 13.08
C VAL A 75 -1.84 -2.89 14.45
N MET A 76 -1.63 -1.89 15.29
CA MET A 76 -2.25 -1.82 16.63
C MET A 76 -3.79 -1.80 16.56
N LYS A 77 -4.39 -1.18 15.53
CA LYS A 77 -5.86 -1.19 15.34
C LYS A 77 -6.42 -2.57 15.00
N VAL A 78 -5.62 -3.44 14.37
CA VAL A 78 -6.02 -4.80 13.99
C VAL A 78 -5.68 -5.78 15.11
N VAL A 79 -4.44 -5.74 15.59
CA VAL A 79 -3.91 -6.67 16.59
C VAL A 79 -4.45 -6.37 17.99
N GLY A 80 -4.70 -5.10 18.32
CA GLY A 80 -5.19 -4.68 19.64
C GLY A 80 -6.48 -5.40 20.05
N PRO A 81 -7.56 -5.34 19.24
CA PRO A 81 -8.80 -6.08 19.54
C PRO A 81 -8.61 -7.59 19.65
N VAL A 82 -7.71 -8.19 18.86
CA VAL A 82 -7.41 -9.63 18.92
C VAL A 82 -6.75 -10.00 20.25
N ILE A 83 -5.76 -9.23 20.69
CA ILE A 83 -5.10 -9.43 21.99
C ILE A 83 -6.09 -9.25 23.13
N VAL A 84 -6.93 -8.21 23.08
CA VAL A 84 -7.95 -7.95 24.12
C VAL A 84 -8.98 -9.08 24.17
N ALA A 85 -9.50 -9.52 23.03
CA ALA A 85 -10.43 -10.64 22.96
C ALA A 85 -9.78 -11.94 23.46
N TRP A 86 -8.52 -12.19 23.12
CA TRP A 86 -7.75 -13.33 23.64
C TRP A 86 -7.58 -13.27 25.16
N LEU A 87 -7.23 -12.11 25.72
CA LEU A 87 -7.09 -11.92 27.17
C LEU A 87 -8.41 -12.15 27.91
N ILE A 88 -9.54 -11.66 27.36
CA ILE A 88 -10.88 -11.87 27.91
C ILE A 88 -11.26 -13.35 27.85
N ALA A 89 -11.04 -14.01 26.71
CA ALA A 89 -11.31 -15.44 26.57
C ALA A 89 -10.44 -16.28 27.52
N ARG A 90 -9.19 -15.87 27.72
CA ARG A 90 -8.25 -16.53 28.64
C ARG A 90 -8.64 -16.35 30.11
N SER A 91 -9.10 -15.16 30.51
CA SER A 91 -9.53 -14.88 31.89
C SER A 91 -10.89 -15.52 32.21
N ALA A 92 -11.77 -15.63 31.22
CA ALA A 92 -13.05 -16.35 31.33
C ALA A 92 -12.93 -17.88 31.29
N GLY A 93 -11.71 -18.43 31.17
CA GLY A 93 -11.48 -19.88 31.09
C GLY A 93 -11.98 -20.53 29.78
N LEU A 94 -12.27 -19.73 28.75
CA LEU A 94 -12.78 -20.19 27.45
C LEU A 94 -11.68 -20.72 26.52
N LEU A 95 -10.41 -20.60 26.92
CA LEU A 95 -9.26 -21.12 26.18
C LEU A 95 -8.61 -22.27 26.96
N PRO A 96 -8.41 -23.46 26.34
CA PRO A 96 -7.63 -24.51 26.96
C PRO A 96 -6.21 -24.01 27.24
N GLY A 97 -5.59 -24.48 28.33
CA GLY A 97 -4.20 -24.17 28.63
C GLY A 97 -3.30 -24.52 27.44
N LEU A 98 -2.44 -23.58 27.03
CA LEU A 98 -1.40 -23.85 26.05
C LEU A 98 -0.36 -24.75 26.71
N ASP A 99 -0.61 -26.06 26.65
CA ASP A 99 0.36 -27.07 27.04
C ASP A 99 1.30 -27.29 25.86
N LEU A 100 2.42 -26.56 25.85
CA LEU A 100 3.46 -26.69 24.83
C LEU A 100 4.26 -27.98 25.04
N ASN A 101 3.61 -29.13 24.81
CA ASN A 101 4.27 -30.41 24.68
C ASN A 101 4.95 -30.50 23.31
N LEU A 102 6.18 -30.00 23.20
CA LEU A 102 7.02 -30.26 22.02
C LEU A 102 7.40 -31.76 22.01
N PRO A 103 7.04 -32.53 20.97
CA PRO A 103 7.42 -33.94 20.90
C PRO A 103 8.92 -34.05 20.70
N ARG A 104 9.60 -34.83 21.55
CA ARG A 104 10.96 -35.30 21.27
C ARG A 104 10.87 -36.38 20.18
N ILE A 105 11.37 -36.05 19.00
CA ILE A 105 11.47 -37.00 17.89
C ILE A 105 12.85 -37.68 17.98
N PRO A 106 12.94 -39.00 18.27
CA PRO A 106 14.17 -39.73 18.04
C PRO A 106 14.38 -39.92 16.53
N LEU A 107 15.54 -39.52 16.02
CA LEU A 107 15.92 -39.81 14.63
C LEU A 107 16.33 -41.28 14.52
N PRO A 108 15.90 -41.99 13.45
CA PRO A 108 16.33 -43.36 13.21
C PRO A 108 17.74 -43.37 12.59
N ASP A 109 18.57 -44.32 13.03
CA ASP A 109 19.77 -44.72 12.30
C ASP A 109 19.35 -45.47 11.03
N ILE A 110 19.85 -45.01 9.88
CA ILE A 110 19.54 -45.57 8.57
C ILE A 110 20.81 -46.23 8.02
N ASP A 111 20.80 -47.56 7.96
CA ASP A 111 21.71 -48.32 7.11
C ASP A 111 21.13 -48.38 5.70
N LEU A 112 21.84 -47.85 4.70
CA LEU A 112 21.46 -47.96 3.29
C LEU A 112 21.89 -49.31 2.72
N PRO A 113 20.98 -50.07 2.07
CA PRO A 113 21.37 -51.27 1.33
C PRO A 113 21.81 -50.92 -0.10
N ASP A 114 22.78 -51.68 -0.62
CA ASP A 114 23.23 -51.64 -2.02
C ASP A 114 22.13 -52.11 -2.97
N LEU A 115 21.86 -51.29 -4.01
CA LEU A 115 20.79 -51.46 -5.00
C LEU A 115 21.31 -52.19 -6.26
N PRO A 116 20.82 -53.41 -6.60
CA PRO A 116 21.40 -54.14 -7.72
C PRO A 116 20.47 -54.39 -8.92
N TRP A 117 19.35 -53.69 -9.18
CA TRP A 117 18.62 -53.90 -10.45
C TRP A 117 17.49 -52.90 -10.67
N LEU A 118 17.54 -52.24 -11.83
CA LEU A 118 16.58 -51.25 -12.31
C LEU A 118 15.79 -51.89 -13.46
N ASP A 119 14.60 -52.43 -13.17
CA ASP A 119 13.63 -52.82 -14.19
C ASP A 119 12.47 -51.82 -14.20
N ILE A 120 12.55 -50.90 -15.17
CA ILE A 120 11.55 -49.86 -15.40
C ILE A 120 10.39 -50.46 -16.22
N ASN A 121 9.26 -50.69 -15.55
CA ASN A 121 7.95 -50.73 -16.21
C ASN A 121 7.29 -49.37 -16.01
N LEU A 122 7.09 -48.59 -17.08
CA LEU A 122 6.37 -47.31 -17.01
C LEU A 122 4.85 -47.59 -16.90
N PRO A 123 4.18 -47.20 -15.81
CA PRO A 123 2.74 -47.37 -15.70
C PRO A 123 2.02 -46.24 -16.46
N SER A 124 0.84 -46.55 -17.00
CA SER A 124 -0.10 -45.58 -17.54
C SER A 124 -0.44 -44.54 -16.49
N ILE A 125 -0.19 -43.26 -16.78
CA ILE A 125 -0.41 -42.14 -15.85
C ILE A 125 -1.90 -41.77 -15.86
N PRO A 126 -2.67 -42.03 -14.78
CA PRO A 126 -3.96 -41.36 -14.61
C PRO A 126 -3.70 -39.87 -14.35
N TRP A 127 -4.38 -38.99 -15.09
CA TRP A 127 -4.35 -37.56 -14.80
C TRP A 127 -4.92 -37.32 -13.40
N PRO A 128 -4.25 -36.56 -12.53
CA PRO A 128 -4.72 -36.36 -11.17
C PRO A 128 -6.01 -35.54 -11.18
N ASP A 129 -7.01 -36.00 -10.43
CA ASP A 129 -8.17 -35.19 -10.09
C ASP A 129 -7.69 -33.92 -9.38
N TRP A 130 -7.78 -32.79 -10.08
CA TRP A 130 -7.31 -31.51 -9.55
C TRP A 130 -8.27 -31.03 -8.45
N ASN A 131 -7.91 -31.36 -7.21
CA ASN A 131 -8.50 -30.75 -6.04
C ASN A 131 -7.80 -29.41 -5.77
N ALA A 132 -8.59 -28.37 -5.51
CA ALA A 132 -8.05 -27.09 -5.06
C ALA A 132 -7.17 -27.33 -3.83
N PRO A 133 -5.94 -26.78 -3.79
CA PRO A 133 -5.07 -26.92 -2.62
C PRO A 133 -5.80 -26.48 -1.35
N GLY A 134 -5.58 -27.17 -0.24
CA GLY A 134 -6.28 -26.88 1.02
C GLY A 134 -6.16 -25.42 1.47
N TRP A 135 -5.04 -24.76 1.17
CA TRP A 135 -4.86 -23.33 1.44
C TRP A 135 -5.84 -22.44 0.66
N LEU A 136 -6.20 -22.82 -0.57
CA LEU A 136 -7.12 -22.07 -1.42
C LEU A 136 -8.57 -22.25 -0.93
N VAL A 137 -8.96 -23.48 -0.61
CA VAL A 137 -10.28 -23.78 0.00
C VAL A 137 -10.44 -23.05 1.32
N TRP A 138 -9.37 -23.01 2.13
CA TRP A 138 -9.34 -22.27 3.38
C TRP A 138 -9.53 -20.76 3.17
N ILE A 139 -8.82 -20.16 2.20
CA ILE A 139 -8.97 -18.73 1.87
C ILE A 139 -10.40 -18.41 1.45
N VAL A 140 -11.01 -19.24 0.61
CA VAL A 140 -12.40 -19.06 0.15
C VAL A 140 -13.36 -19.19 1.33
N GLY A 141 -13.17 -20.17 2.21
CA GLY A 141 -13.95 -20.33 3.45
C GLY A 141 -13.80 -19.17 4.44
N HIS A 142 -12.69 -18.42 4.36
CA HIS A 142 -12.39 -17.27 5.21
C HIS A 142 -12.45 -15.93 4.46
N ALA A 143 -13.16 -15.88 3.33
CA ALA A 143 -13.22 -14.70 2.46
C ALA A 143 -13.62 -13.42 3.22
N LYS A 144 -14.52 -13.52 4.21
CA LYS A 144 -14.92 -12.39 5.07
C LYS A 144 -13.76 -11.70 5.80
N TYR A 145 -12.66 -12.41 6.06
CA TYR A 145 -11.46 -11.88 6.71
C TYR A 145 -10.36 -11.55 5.70
N VAL A 146 -10.26 -12.31 4.61
CA VAL A 146 -9.24 -12.11 3.57
C VAL A 146 -9.54 -10.88 2.73
N VAL A 147 -10.81 -10.63 2.39
CA VAL A 147 -11.23 -9.52 1.52
C VAL A 147 -10.79 -8.15 2.09
N PRO A 148 -11.07 -7.79 3.36
CA PRO A 148 -10.60 -6.52 3.93
C PRO A 148 -9.07 -6.35 3.90
N ILE A 149 -8.31 -7.43 4.11
CA ILE A 149 -6.84 -7.41 4.07
C ILE A 149 -6.36 -7.12 2.64
N LEU A 150 -6.94 -7.79 1.64
CA LEU A 150 -6.63 -7.56 0.23
C LEU A 150 -6.99 -6.14 -0.21
N ILE A 151 -8.13 -5.61 0.23
CA ILE A 151 -8.51 -4.21 -0.02
C ILE A 151 -7.47 -3.26 0.59
N GLY A 152 -7.03 -3.51 1.83
CA GLY A 152 -5.97 -2.73 2.48
C GLY A 152 -4.66 -2.74 1.68
N ILE A 153 -4.23 -3.91 1.21
CA ILE A 153 -3.03 -4.07 0.36
C ILE A 153 -3.20 -3.33 -0.98
N ALA A 154 -4.36 -3.45 -1.61
CA ALA A 154 -4.65 -2.79 -2.89
C ALA A 154 -4.64 -1.26 -2.74
N VAL A 155 -5.25 -0.72 -1.68
CA VAL A 155 -5.23 0.71 -1.36
C VAL A 155 -3.81 1.19 -1.08
N ALA A 156 -3.02 0.43 -0.31
CA ALA A 156 -1.62 0.76 -0.04
C ALA A 156 -0.78 0.79 -1.32
N ARG A 157 -0.94 -0.21 -2.21
CA ARG A 157 -0.28 -0.24 -3.53
C ARG A 157 -0.73 0.92 -4.42
N SER A 158 -2.02 1.22 -4.43
CA SER A 158 -2.59 2.35 -5.17
C SER A 158 -1.98 3.68 -4.71
N GLU A 159 -1.82 3.88 -3.40
CA GLU A 159 -1.21 5.08 -2.84
C GLU A 159 0.29 5.19 -3.18
N ILE A 160 1.03 4.07 -3.19
CA ILE A 160 2.44 4.05 -3.66
C ILE A 160 2.52 4.46 -5.13
N ARG A 161 1.67 3.86 -5.98
CA ARG A 161 1.63 4.15 -7.41
C ARG A 161 1.22 5.61 -7.67
N ARG A 162 0.29 6.13 -6.87
CA ARG A 162 -0.14 7.53 -6.92
C ARG A 162 1.04 8.47 -6.71
N ARG A 163 1.87 8.24 -5.69
CA ARG A 163 3.06 9.07 -5.42
C ARG A 163 4.02 9.11 -6.61
N GLN A 164 4.23 7.97 -7.27
CA GLN A 164 5.06 7.90 -8.47
C GLN A 164 4.45 8.71 -9.63
N THR A 165 3.15 8.56 -9.88
CA THR A 165 2.46 9.30 -10.96
C THR A 165 2.43 10.81 -10.72
N THR A 166 2.26 11.24 -9.46
CA THR A 166 2.31 12.66 -9.09
C THR A 166 3.71 13.24 -9.29
N ALA A 167 4.76 12.51 -8.91
CA ALA A 167 6.15 12.94 -9.11
C ALA A 167 6.47 13.13 -10.60
N GLN A 168 6.10 12.15 -11.44
CA GLN A 168 6.31 12.22 -12.90
C GLN A 168 5.54 13.38 -13.56
N ARG A 169 4.30 13.65 -13.13
CA ARG A 169 3.54 14.80 -13.67
C ARG A 169 4.17 16.13 -13.29
N ARG A 170 4.67 16.25 -12.06
CA ARG A 170 5.38 17.46 -11.62
C ARG A 170 6.63 17.71 -12.46
N GLU A 171 7.40 16.67 -12.74
CA GLU A 171 8.60 16.77 -13.57
C GLU A 171 8.28 17.21 -15.00
N LYS A 172 7.19 16.67 -15.60
CA LYS A 172 6.71 17.11 -16.93
C LYS A 172 6.22 18.55 -16.98
N LEU A 173 5.58 19.04 -15.91
CA LEU A 173 5.21 20.46 -15.84
C LEU A 173 6.45 21.33 -15.74
N ARG A 174 7.41 20.96 -14.88
CA ARG A 174 8.67 21.68 -14.73
C ARG A 174 9.47 21.74 -16.03
N SER A 175 9.53 20.66 -16.81
CA SER A 175 10.20 20.67 -18.11
C SER A 175 9.49 21.60 -19.11
N ARG A 176 8.14 21.59 -19.15
CA ARG A 176 7.37 22.53 -19.99
C ARG A 176 7.66 23.99 -19.64
N ASP A 177 7.70 24.32 -18.35
CA ASP A 177 7.95 25.69 -17.90
C ASP A 177 9.35 26.17 -18.32
N LEU A 178 10.37 25.31 -18.18
CA LEU A 178 11.75 25.62 -18.60
C LEU A 178 11.86 25.80 -20.12
N ASP A 179 11.19 24.95 -20.91
CA ASP A 179 11.15 25.05 -22.37
C ASP A 179 10.46 26.34 -22.83
N GLN A 180 9.40 26.76 -22.13
CA GLN A 180 8.69 28.01 -22.40
C GLN A 180 9.58 29.22 -22.07
N GLU A 181 10.26 29.20 -20.93
CA GLU A 181 11.18 30.26 -20.51
C GLU A 181 12.40 30.38 -21.45
N SER A 182 12.93 29.27 -21.98
CA SER A 182 13.96 29.33 -23.02
C SER A 182 13.44 29.91 -24.33
N LYS A 183 12.22 29.55 -24.73
CA LYS A 183 11.61 30.05 -25.98
C LYS A 183 11.32 31.55 -25.90
N GLU A 184 10.88 32.03 -24.74
CA GLU A 184 10.64 33.45 -24.48
C GLU A 184 11.96 34.25 -24.44
N ARG A 185 13.04 33.69 -23.86
CA ARG A 185 14.38 34.29 -23.92
C ARG A 185 14.97 34.40 -25.34
N ASP A 186 14.65 33.44 -26.20
CA ASP A 186 15.17 33.37 -27.58
C ASP A 186 14.28 34.12 -28.59
N THR A 187 13.20 34.77 -28.15
CA THR A 187 12.35 35.60 -29.02
C THR A 187 12.90 37.04 -29.04
N PRO A 188 13.36 37.55 -30.20
CA PRO A 188 14.02 38.86 -30.32
C PRO A 188 13.08 40.06 -30.13
#